data_AF-A0A9D5MJW7-F1
#
_entry.id   AF-A0A9D5MJW7-F1
#
_cell.length_a   1.000
_cell.length_b   1.000
_cell.length_c   1.000
_cell.angle_alpha   90.00
_cell.angle_beta   90.00
_cell.angle_gamma   90.00
#
_symmetry.space_group_name_H-M   'P 1'
#
loop_
_entity.id
_entity.type
_entity.pdbx_description
1 polymer ?
#
loop_
_entity_poly.entity_id
_entity_poly.type
_entity_poly.pdbx_seq_one_letter_code
_entity_poly.pdbx_strand_id
1 'polypeptide(L)' 'MQGGIVLAENKRKVGHPFAENPKRSPVTIRLTADDYSRLKEYSERHSKTMTQVIMEGIELVYAKG' A
#
# COMPACT_ATOMS: atom_id res chain seq x y z
N MET A 1 -19.96 15.26 -41.57
CA MET A 1 -19.54 16.03 -40.37
C MET A 1 -19.82 15.13 -39.17
N GLN A 2 -18.81 14.36 -38.72
CA GLN A 2 -17.95 14.64 -37.56
C GLN A 2 -18.70 14.68 -36.23
N GLY A 3 -18.32 13.79 -35.30
CA GLY A 3 -18.77 13.90 -33.91
C GLY A 3 -18.58 12.64 -33.06
N GLY A 4 -17.32 12.23 -32.87
CA GLY A 4 -16.79 11.61 -31.64
C GLY A 4 -17.60 10.56 -30.88
N ILE A 5 -17.11 9.33 -30.91
CA ILE A 5 -17.26 8.38 -29.81
C ILE A 5 -16.51 8.99 -28.61
N VAL A 6 -17.21 9.35 -27.53
CA VAL A 6 -16.58 9.53 -26.22
C VAL A 6 -17.10 8.46 -25.28
N LEU A 7 -16.17 7.56 -24.96
CA LEU A 7 -16.31 6.50 -23.98
C LEU A 7 -16.52 7.07 -22.58
N ALA A 8 -17.20 6.26 -21.79
CA ALA A 8 -17.13 6.17 -20.34
C ALA A 8 -17.92 7.19 -19.51
N GLU A 9 -19.22 6.93 -19.40
CA GLU A 9 -19.98 7.32 -18.20
C GLU A 9 -20.66 6.10 -17.58
N ASN A 10 -19.87 5.16 -17.05
CA ASN A 10 -20.40 4.24 -16.04
C ASN A 10 -20.03 4.76 -14.64
N LYS A 11 -20.59 5.94 -14.29
CA LYS A 11 -20.61 6.43 -12.91
C LYS A 11 -21.55 5.54 -12.09
N ARG A 12 -21.07 4.37 -11.67
CA ARG A 12 -21.68 3.64 -10.55
C ARG A 12 -21.54 4.52 -9.31
N LYS A 13 -22.67 4.87 -8.69
CA LYS A 13 -22.72 5.55 -7.39
C LYS A 13 -21.94 4.70 -6.37
N VAL A 14 -20.71 5.07 -6.05
CA VAL A 14 -19.96 4.51 -4.93
C VAL A 14 -19.42 5.66 -4.09
N GLY A 15 -19.76 5.67 -2.80
CA GLY A 15 -19.48 6.77 -1.88
C GLY A 15 -18.00 6.94 -1.51
N HIS A 16 -17.09 6.10 -2.02
CA HIS A 16 -15.66 6.26 -1.84
C HIS A 16 -15.00 6.42 -3.21
N PRO A 17 -14.24 7.51 -3.45
CA PRO A 17 -13.45 7.64 -4.67
C PRO A 17 -12.50 6.46 -4.77
N PHE A 18 -12.37 5.89 -5.97
CA PHE A 18 -11.34 4.89 -6.23
C PHE A 18 -9.99 5.56 -6.00
N ALA A 19 -9.21 5.06 -5.04
CA ALA A 19 -7.81 5.45 -4.94
C ALA A 19 -7.14 5.15 -6.29
N GLU A 20 -6.43 6.13 -6.85
CA GLU A 20 -5.76 6.01 -8.15
C GLU A 20 -4.73 4.86 -8.14
N ASN A 21 -4.07 4.65 -7.00
CA ASN A 21 -3.19 3.50 -6.76
C ASN A 21 -3.57 2.74 -5.47
N PRO A 22 -4.54 1.83 -5.54
CA PRO A 22 -5.01 1.09 -4.37
C PRO A 22 -4.03 -0.03 -4.01
N LYS A 23 -3.79 -0.24 -2.70
CA LYS A 23 -2.99 -1.37 -2.18
C LYS A 23 -3.74 -2.69 -2.35
N ARG A 24 -3.72 -3.26 -3.56
CA ARG A 24 -4.47 -4.48 -3.93
C ARG A 24 -3.65 -5.77 -3.85
N SER A 25 -2.33 -5.67 -3.77
CA SER A 25 -1.42 -6.82 -3.83
C SER A 25 -0.92 -7.20 -2.42
N PRO A 26 -1.50 -8.21 -1.76
CA PRO A 26 -1.00 -8.68 -0.48
C PRO A 26 0.32 -9.45 -0.65
N VAL A 27 1.21 -9.33 0.34
CA VAL A 27 2.46 -10.11 0.43
C VAL A 27 2.52 -10.75 1.82
N THR A 28 2.90 -12.02 1.89
CA THR A 28 3.15 -12.72 3.15
C THR A 28 4.64 -12.87 3.37
N ILE A 29 5.13 -12.46 4.55
CA ILE A 29 6.54 -12.54 4.93
C ILE A 29 6.66 -13.49 6.13
N ARG A 30 7.58 -14.44 6.07
CA ARG A 30 7.90 -15.33 7.19
C ARG A 30 9.04 -14.72 8.00
N LEU A 31 8.83 -14.57 9.29
CA LEU A 31 9.79 -14.00 10.24
C LEU A 31 10.17 -15.05 11.28
N THR A 32 11.38 -14.96 11.82
CA THR A 32 11.70 -15.66 13.06
C THR A 32 10.91 -15.04 14.23
N ALA A 33 10.84 -15.74 15.37
CA ALA A 33 10.20 -15.19 16.56
C ALA A 33 10.91 -13.90 17.04
N ASP A 34 12.24 -13.83 16.90
CA ASP A 34 13.04 -12.66 17.26
C ASP A 34 12.72 -11.47 16.33
N ASP A 35 12.76 -11.68 15.01
CA ASP A 35 12.47 -10.63 14.03
C ASP A 35 11.06 -10.08 14.17
N TYR A 36 10.07 -10.96 14.40
CA TYR A 36 8.69 -10.54 14.64
C TYR A 36 8.58 -9.67 15.90
N SER A 37 9.23 -10.09 16.99
CA SER A 37 9.21 -9.35 18.26
C SER A 37 9.85 -7.98 18.12
N ARG A 38 11.00 -7.91 17.44
CA ARG A 38 11.70 -6.64 17.16
C ARG A 38 10.88 -5.71 16.28
N LEU A 39 10.23 -6.24 15.24
CA LEU A 39 9.35 -5.44 14.37
C LEU A 39 8.15 -4.91 15.16
N LYS A 40 7.54 -5.74 16.00
CA LYS A 40 6.40 -5.34 16.85
C LYS A 40 6.82 -4.23 17.82
N GLU A 41 7.88 -4.43 18.59
CA GLU A 41 8.38 -3.46 19.56
C GLU A 41 8.71 -2.12 18.88
N TYR A 42 9.41 -2.15 17.74
CA TYR A 42 9.70 -0.94 16.98
C TYR A 42 8.43 -0.23 16.52
N SER A 43 7.46 -0.97 16.00
CA SER A 43 6.19 -0.39 15.55
C SER A 43 5.43 0.30 16.69
N GLU A 44 5.39 -0.32 17.88
CA GLU A 44 4.76 0.22 19.08
C GLU A 44 5.47 1.48 19.60
N ARG A 45 6.80 1.42 19.69
CA ARG A 45 7.63 2.55 20.15
C ARG A 45 7.52 3.79 19.27
N HIS A 46 7.27 3.60 17.97
CA HIS A 46 7.20 4.68 16.99
C HIS A 46 5.77 5.05 16.58
N SER A 47 4.75 4.49 17.24
CA SER A 47 3.32 4.70 16.92
C SER A 47 2.99 4.44 15.43
N LYS A 48 3.63 3.42 14.85
CA LYS A 48 3.43 2.97 13.47
C LYS A 48 2.85 1.58 13.46
N THR A 49 2.12 1.24 12.40
CA THR A 49 1.77 -0.15 12.12
C THR A 49 3.00 -0.90 11.61
N MET A 50 3.06 -2.22 11.85
CA MET A 50 4.13 -3.08 11.31
C MET A 50 4.23 -2.95 9.79
N THR A 51 3.10 -2.81 9.09
CA THR A 51 3.06 -2.56 7.63
C THR A 51 3.78 -1.27 7.25
N GLN A 52 3.56 -0.16 7.97
CA GLN A 52 4.26 1.10 7.67
C GLN A 52 5.77 0.97 7.86
N VAL A 53 6.20 0.31 8.94
CA VAL A 53 7.62 0.06 9.21
C VAL A 53 8.25 -0.79 8.10
N ILE A 54 7.57 -1.84 7.64
CA ILE A 54 8.04 -2.68 6.53
C ILE A 54 8.13 -1.85 5.23
N MET A 55 7.12 -1.03 4.93
CA MET A 55 7.15 -0.18 3.74
C MET A 55 8.32 0.81 3.77
N GLU A 56 8.62 1.43 4.92
CA GLU A 56 9.81 2.28 5.08
C GLU A 56 11.11 1.51 4.80
N GLY A 57 11.20 0.27 5.27
CA GLY A 57 12.31 -0.62 4.95
C GLY A 57 12.45 -0.88 3.45
N ILE A 58 11.33 -1.06 2.74
CA ILE A 58 11.32 -1.26 1.28
C ILE A 58 11.79 0.01 0.55
N GLU A 59 11.29 1.18 0.94
CA GLU A 59 11.74 2.46 0.35
C GLU A 59 13.24 2.68 0.52
N LEU A 60 13.80 2.31 1.69
CA LEU A 60 15.25 2.36 1.93
C LEU A 60 16.06 1.42 1.02
N VAL A 61 15.46 0.32 0.54
CA VAL A 61 16.10 -0.55 -0.45
C VAL A 61 16.08 0.10 -1.83
N TYR A 62 14.95 0.67 -2.25
CA TYR A 62 14.85 1.38 -3.53
C TYR A 62 15.75 2.62 -3.60
N ALA A 63 15.97 3.31 -2.48
CA ALA A 63 16.87 4.46 -2.42
C ALA A 63 18.37 4.12 -2.54
N LYS A 64 18.74 2.83 -2.49
CA LYS A 64 20.12 2.35 -2.66
C LYS A 64 20.47 1.99 -4.12
N GLY A 65 19.48 1.96 -5.00
CA GLY A 65 19.64 1.73 -6.45
C GLY A 65 19.59 3.02 -7.24
#